data_AF-A0A6N7BHE7-F1
#
_entry.id   AF-A0A6N7BHE7-F1
#
_cell.length_a   1.000
_cell.length_b   1.000
_cell.length_c   1.000
_cell.angle_alpha   90.00
_cell.angle_beta   90.00
_cell.angle_gamma   90.00
#
_symmetry.space_group_name_H-M   'P 1'
#
loop_
_entity.id
_entity.type
_entity.pdbx_description
1 polymer ?
#
loop_
_entity_poly.entity_id
_entity_poly.type
_entity_poly.pdbx_seq_one_letter_code
_entity_poly.pdbx_strand_id
1 'polypeptide(L)' 'MKNYFYALLFVLIISSTISTQAQSKKFGLGVIFGEPTGLSAKLWLSNTNALAFGFGWSVQGYRFNGFDSDYDRVTRTHIH' A
#
# COMPACT_ATOMS: atom_id res chain seq x y z
N MET A 1 -8.64 -45.73 22.09
CA MET A 1 -8.85 -45.30 20.69
C MET A 1 -9.16 -43.80 20.55
N LYS A 2 -10.00 -43.23 21.42
CA LYS A 2 -10.39 -41.81 21.40
C LYS A 2 -9.22 -40.81 21.58
N ASN A 3 -8.16 -41.22 22.29
CA ASN A 3 -6.97 -40.41 22.56
C ASN A 3 -6.07 -40.26 21.31
N TYR A 4 -5.97 -41.32 20.50
CA TYR A 4 -5.24 -41.27 19.22
C TYR A 4 -5.99 -40.46 18.17
N PHE A 5 -7.32 -40.40 18.26
CA PHE A 5 -8.14 -39.55 17.39
C PHE A 5 -7.85 -38.06 17.61
N TYR A 6 -7.75 -37.60 18.86
CA TYR A 6 -7.36 -36.22 19.15
C TYR A 6 -5.92 -35.92 18.77
N ALA A 7 -5.00 -36.87 18.95
CA ALA A 7 -3.62 -36.72 18.51
C ALA A 7 -3.52 -36.60 16.98
N LEU A 8 -4.27 -37.41 16.23
CA LEU A 8 -4.34 -37.33 14.78
C LEU A 8 -4.92 -35.98 14.32
N LEU A 9 -6.02 -35.53 14.95
CA LEU A 9 -6.64 -34.25 14.66
C LEU A 9 -5.66 -33.09 14.89
N PHE A 10 -4.89 -33.15 15.98
CA PHE A 10 -3.90 -32.14 16.33
C PHE A 10 -2.76 -32.06 15.30
N VAL A 11 -2.24 -33.21 14.86
CA VAL A 11 -1.21 -33.29 13.81
C VAL A 11 -1.72 -32.74 12.47
N LEU A 12 -2.98 -33.02 12.12
CA LEU A 12 -3.59 -32.52 10.88
C LEU A 12 -3.70 -30.99 10.87
N ILE A 13 -4.08 -30.39 12.00
CA ILE A 13 -4.24 -28.93 12.14
C ILE A 13 -2.87 -28.25 12.01
N ILE A 14 -1.82 -28.77 12.66
CA ILE A 14 -0.47 -28.18 12.57
C ILE A 14 0.08 -28.27 11.15
N SER A 15 -0.21 -29.36 10.44
CA SER A 15 0.26 -29.58 9.07
C SER A 15 -0.40 -28.66 8.04
N SER A 16 -1.49 -27.97 8.39
CA SER A 16 -2.20 -27.04 7.48
C SER A 16 -1.52 -25.68 7.31
N THR A 17 -0.41 -25.42 8.01
CA THR A 17 0.35 -24.16 7.93
C THR A 17 1.24 -24.03 6.69
N ILE A 18 0.88 -24.69 5.59
CA ILE A 18 1.59 -24.58 4.31
C ILE A 18 1.60 -23.10 3.92
N SER A 19 2.79 -22.52 3.76
CA SER A 19 2.99 -21.10 3.48
C SER A 19 2.15 -20.66 2.29
N THR A 20 1.03 -19.99 2.57
CA THR A 20 0.18 -19.39 1.56
C THR A 20 0.95 -18.25 0.92
N GLN A 21 1.34 -18.43 -0.33
CA GLN A 21 1.92 -17.37 -1.16
C GLN A 21 0.83 -16.35 -1.48
N ALA A 22 0.51 -15.48 -0.51
CA ALA A 22 -0.55 -14.46 -0.63
C ALA A 22 -0.27 -13.46 -1.77
N GLN A 23 0.97 -13.38 -2.25
CA GLN A 23 1.45 -12.43 -3.24
C GLN A 23 1.62 -13.09 -4.62
N SER A 24 0.53 -13.34 -5.36
CA SER A 24 0.67 -13.87 -6.74
C SER A 24 1.17 -12.82 -7.74
N LYS A 25 0.94 -11.52 -7.45
CA LYS A 25 1.32 -10.40 -8.31
C LYS A 25 2.52 -9.65 -7.75
N LYS A 26 3.57 -9.58 -8.58
CA LYS A 26 4.82 -8.85 -8.30
C LYS A 26 4.67 -7.33 -8.42
N PHE A 27 3.57 -6.83 -8.98
CA PHE A 27 3.37 -5.42 -9.26
C PHE A 27 1.96 -4.95 -8.86
N GLY A 28 1.88 -3.74 -8.31
CA GLY A 28 0.64 -3.04 -7.99
C GLY A 28 0.72 -1.58 -8.38
N LEU A 29 -0.39 -1.03 -8.88
CA LEU A 29 -0.59 0.40 -9.13
C LEU A 29 -1.76 0.89 -8.28
N GLY A 30 -1.63 2.11 -7.78
CA GLY A 30 -2.62 2.77 -6.95
C GLY A 30 -2.67 4.26 -7.22
N VAL A 31 -3.68 4.89 -6.62
CA VAL A 31 -3.85 6.34 -6.61
C VAL A 31 -3.67 6.83 -5.18
N ILE A 32 -3.10 8.01 -5.02
CA ILE A 32 -2.93 8.71 -3.75
C ILE A 32 -4.08 9.70 -3.64
N PHE A 33 -4.99 9.46 -2.70
CA PHE A 33 -6.08 10.39 -2.36
C PHE A 33 -5.60 11.33 -1.25
N GLY A 34 -5.71 12.65 -1.47
CA GLY A 34 -5.28 13.68 -0.53
C GLY A 34 -4.50 14.80 -1.22
N GLU A 35 -3.76 15.59 -0.43
CA GLU A 35 -2.76 16.52 -0.93
C GLU A 35 -1.36 15.99 -0.57
N PRO A 36 -0.47 15.73 -1.54
CA PRO A 36 -0.68 15.80 -2.98
C PRO A 36 -1.52 14.62 -3.52
N THR A 37 -2.40 14.90 -4.48
CA THR A 37 -3.09 13.84 -5.23
C THR A 37 -2.09 13.22 -6.20
N GLY A 38 -2.13 11.92 -6.40
CA GLY A 38 -1.06 11.27 -7.15
C GLY A 38 -1.31 9.85 -7.59
N LEU A 39 -0.26 9.27 -8.16
CA LEU A 39 -0.16 7.85 -8.50
C LEU A 39 0.89 7.20 -7.61
N SER A 40 0.70 5.93 -7.31
CA SER A 40 1.70 5.11 -6.64
C SER A 40 1.89 3.78 -7.37
N ALA A 41 3.12 3.31 -7.40
CA ALA A 41 3.48 2.00 -7.93
C ALA A 41 4.23 1.21 -6.86
N LYS A 42 3.98 -0.10 -6.78
CA LYS A 42 4.66 -1.00 -5.86
C LYS A 42 5.16 -2.24 -6.60
N LEU A 43 6.45 -2.52 -6.51
CA LEU A 43 7.11 -3.66 -7.12
C LEU A 43 7.69 -4.57 -6.04
N TRP A 44 7.17 -5.78 -5.91
CA TRP A 44 7.61 -6.78 -4.95
C TRP A 44 8.81 -7.55 -5.52
N LEU A 45 9.96 -7.43 -4.86
CA LEU A 45 11.19 -8.16 -5.20
C LEU A 45 11.19 -9.56 -4.56
N SER A 46 10.56 -9.67 -3.38
CA SER A 46 10.31 -10.93 -2.67
C SER A 46 8.96 -10.84 -1.93
N ASN A 47 8.60 -11.92 -1.22
CA ASN A 47 7.43 -11.92 -0.34
C ASN A 47 7.49 -10.88 0.78
N THR A 48 8.69 -10.42 1.13
CA THR A 48 8.93 -9.52 2.28
C THR A 48 9.47 -8.17 1.85
N ASN A 49 10.04 -8.05 0.65
CA ASN A 49 10.67 -6.82 0.16
C ASN A 49 9.94 -6.28 -1.07
N ALA A 50 9.67 -4.98 -1.06
CA ALA A 50 9.11 -4.26 -2.20
C ALA A 50 9.73 -2.88 -2.34
N LEU A 51 9.88 -2.45 -3.59
CA LEU A 51 10.12 -1.06 -3.95
C LEU A 51 8.76 -0.35 -4.06
N ALA A 52 8.64 0.81 -3.44
CA ALA A 52 7.46 1.65 -3.52
C ALA A 52 7.85 2.97 -4.18
N PHE A 53 7.03 3.42 -5.12
CA PHE A 53 7.19 4.67 -5.83
C PHE A 53 5.91 5.50 -5.67
N GLY A 54 6.07 6.79 -5.44
CA GLY A 54 4.96 7.74 -5.33
C GLY A 54 5.24 8.97 -6.20
N PHE A 55 4.27 9.32 -7.03
CA PHE A 55 4.28 10.57 -7.80
C PHE A 55 3.01 11.36 -7.47
N GLY A 56 3.17 12.42 -6.69
CA GLY A 56 2.07 13.30 -6.30
C GLY A 56 2.25 14.71 -6.86
N TRP A 57 1.15 15.38 -7.17
CA TRP A 57 1.10 16.81 -7.38
C TRP A 57 0.04 17.43 -6.47
N SER A 58 0.37 18.60 -5.90
CA SER A 58 -0.61 19.41 -5.18
C SER A 58 -0.99 20.61 -6.03
N VAL A 59 -2.29 20.83 -6.22
CA VAL A 59 -2.83 22.07 -6.78
C VAL A 59 -3.39 22.85 -5.60
N GLN A 60 -2.64 23.84 -5.13
CA GLN A 60 -3.12 24.75 -4.10
C GLN A 60 -4.31 25.53 -4.66
N GLY A 61 -5.52 25.09 -4.32
CA GLY A 61 -6.76 25.78 -4.69
C GLY A 61 -6.86 27.12 -3.96
N TYR A 62 -7.39 28.12 -4.67
CA TYR A 62 -7.64 29.47 -4.18
C TYR A 62 -8.23 29.49 -2.76
N ARG A 63 -7.41 29.86 -1.77
CA ARG A 63 -7.92 30.30 -0.46
C ARG A 63 -8.39 31.74 -0.64
N PHE A 64 -9.69 31.94 -0.83
CA PHE A 64 -10.30 33.27 -0.74
C PHE A 64 -10.33 33.73 0.73
N ASN A 65 -9.17 34.09 1.27
CA ASN A 65 -9.05 34.77 2.56
C ASN A 65 -8.86 36.26 2.30
N GLY A 66 -9.96 36.95 2.00
CA GLY A 66 -10.20 38.35 2.36
C GLY A 66 -9.27 39.45 1.83
N PHE A 67 -7.98 39.46 2.11
CA PHE A 67 -7.14 40.65 2.00
C PHE A 67 -5.64 40.32 1.90
N ASP A 68 -5.20 39.62 0.86
CA ASP A 68 -3.95 39.90 0.13
C ASP A 68 -3.82 38.92 -1.05
N SER A 69 -3.44 39.43 -2.22
CA SER A 69 -3.28 38.63 -3.45
C SER A 69 -1.83 38.18 -3.63
N ASP A 70 -1.36 37.28 -2.77
CA ASP A 70 -0.15 36.50 -3.07
C ASP A 70 -0.53 35.32 -3.97
N TYR A 71 -0.31 35.52 -5.28
CA TYR A 71 -0.54 34.55 -6.36
C TYR A 71 0.53 33.45 -6.37
N ASP A 72 0.62 32.66 -5.31
CA ASP A 72 1.54 31.51 -5.29
C ASP A 72 0.86 30.28 -5.90
N ARG A 73 0.80 30.23 -7.24
CA ARG A 73 0.43 29.01 -8.00
C ARG A 73 1.56 27.98 -7.95
N VAL A 74 1.98 27.58 -6.75
CA VAL A 74 3.06 26.60 -6.60
C VAL A 74 2.47 25.20 -6.72
N THR A 75 2.43 24.67 -7.94
CA THR A 75 2.21 23.24 -8.15
C THR A 75 3.45 22.50 -7.65
N ARG A 76 3.34 21.87 -6.49
CA ARG A 76 4.44 21.08 -5.91
C ARG A 76 4.32 19.64 -6.39
N THR A 77 5.26 19.20 -7.23
CA THR A 77 5.45 17.79 -7.57
C THR A 77 6.32 17.14 -6.51
N HIS A 78 5.87 16.01 -5.98
CA HIS A 78 6.56 15.27 -4.95
C HIS A 78 6.83 13.84 -5.43
N ILE A 79 8.09 13.44 -5.37
CA ILE A 79 8.56 12.13 -5.84
C ILE A 79 9.15 11.40 -4.63
N HIS A 80 8.69 10.18 -4.39
CA HIS A 80 9.15 9.29 -3.32
C HIS A 80 9.46 7.90 -3.88
#